data_AF-U3P8D2-F1
#
_entry.id   AF-U3P8D2-F1
#
_cell.length_a   1.000
_cell.length_b   1.000
_cell.length_c   1.000
_cell.angle_alpha   90.00
_cell.angle_beta   90.00
_cell.angle_gamma   90.00
#
_symmetry.space_group_name_H-M   'P 1'
#
loop_
_entity.id
_entity.type
_entity.pdbx_description
1 polymer ?
#
loop_
_entity_poly.entity_id
_entity_poly.type
_entity_poly.pdbx_seq_one_letter_code
_entity_poly.pdbx_strand_id
1 'polypeptide(L)'
;MRWPKWLRRGPDRTVRTRPFDEAALPTPPVPTREQSVEEGMLLAEYATRMAVKNHIMVDVIQDGHDYEPSRHTAEAAAILRLLAAEQGEAAGRIDEELSTAEGLGGDAQHPHDYRDVDVVNLRLRRDSATDLATALRAKSDSEEELLALVERGRRDAWDEIGQTIEAGLDAFSGVEALKADYERERPARLKLLIWRDLAQLREERTGY
;
A
#
# COMPACT_ATOMS: atom_id res chain seq x y z
N MET A 1 39.62 -48.40 -8.52
CA MET A 1 38.33 -47.90 -8.00
C MET A 1 37.74 -46.89 -8.99
N ARG A 2 36.62 -47.20 -9.66
CA ARG A 2 35.92 -46.27 -10.59
C ARG A 2 34.87 -45.51 -9.79
N TRP A 3 34.97 -44.19 -9.76
CA TRP A 3 34.00 -43.33 -9.09
C TRP A 3 32.62 -43.40 -9.77
N PRO A 4 31.50 -43.28 -9.02
CA PRO A 4 30.16 -43.33 -9.58
C PRO A 4 29.87 -42.17 -10.53
N LYS A 5 29.19 -42.45 -11.66
CA LYS A 5 28.89 -41.46 -12.71
C LYS A 5 27.97 -40.31 -12.27
N TRP A 6 27.27 -40.44 -11.14
CA TRP A 6 26.34 -39.43 -10.63
C TRP A 6 27.04 -38.23 -9.94
N LEU A 7 28.34 -38.34 -9.61
CA LEU A 7 29.16 -37.22 -9.13
C LEU A 7 29.64 -36.27 -10.25
N ARG A 8 29.28 -36.54 -11.52
CA ARG A 8 29.57 -35.67 -12.67
C ARG A 8 28.30 -34.97 -13.16
N ARG A 9 27.59 -34.24 -12.29
CA ARG A 9 26.70 -33.18 -12.78
C ARG A 9 27.60 -31.99 -13.14
N GLY A 10 27.90 -31.84 -14.42
CA GLY A 10 28.48 -30.59 -14.93
C GLY A 10 27.55 -29.43 -14.59
N PRO A 11 28.08 -28.19 -14.50
CA PRO A 11 27.26 -27.02 -14.22
C PRO A 11 26.12 -26.96 -15.23
N ASP A 12 24.90 -26.82 -14.72
CA ASP A 12 23.72 -26.69 -15.55
C ASP A 12 23.95 -25.51 -16.50
N ARG A 13 24.01 -25.79 -17.80
CA ARG A 13 24.29 -24.75 -18.80
C ARG A 13 23.05 -23.88 -18.82
N THR A 14 23.09 -22.74 -18.11
CA THR A 14 22.07 -21.70 -18.23
C THR A 14 21.88 -21.43 -19.71
N VAL A 15 20.69 -21.73 -20.23
CA VAL A 15 20.34 -21.47 -21.63
C VAL A 15 20.63 -20.00 -21.87
N ARG A 16 21.54 -19.69 -22.79
CA ARG A 16 21.91 -18.32 -23.14
C ARG A 16 20.64 -17.66 -23.69
N THR A 17 19.93 -16.90 -22.87
CA THR A 17 18.74 -16.16 -23.28
C THR A 17 19.15 -15.22 -24.41
N ARG A 18 18.31 -15.09 -25.44
CA ARG A 18 18.54 -14.10 -26.48
C ARG A 18 18.68 -12.72 -25.82
N PRO A 19 19.57 -11.84 -26.32
CA PRO A 19 19.62 -10.46 -25.86
C PRO A 19 18.22 -9.85 -25.90
N PHE A 20 17.87 -9.08 -24.87
CA PHE A 20 16.62 -8.34 -24.83
C PHE A 20 16.54 -7.43 -26.06
N ASP A 21 15.48 -7.58 -26.84
CA ASP A 21 15.19 -6.78 -28.02
C ASP A 21 14.14 -5.73 -27.66
N GLU A 22 14.61 -4.54 -27.29
CA GLU A 22 13.74 -3.42 -26.92
C GLU A 22 12.87 -2.96 -28.11
N ALA A 23 13.38 -3.08 -29.33
CA ALA A 23 12.65 -2.70 -30.54
C ALA A 23 11.48 -3.66 -30.86
N ALA A 24 11.49 -4.86 -30.27
CA ALA A 24 10.38 -5.80 -30.37
C ALA A 24 9.24 -5.50 -29.38
N LEU A 25 9.41 -4.54 -28.46
CA LEU A 25 8.34 -4.14 -27.56
C LEU A 25 7.28 -3.31 -28.30
N PRO A 26 5.99 -3.58 -28.07
CA PRO A 26 4.95 -2.69 -28.57
C PRO A 26 5.08 -1.33 -27.88
N THR A 27 4.98 -0.25 -28.65
CA THR A 27 4.90 1.09 -28.08
C THR A 27 3.58 1.21 -27.30
N PRO A 28 3.61 1.52 -25.99
CA PRO A 28 2.39 1.70 -25.24
C PRO A 28 1.60 2.89 -25.79
N PRO A 29 0.26 2.79 -25.90
CA PRO A 29 -0.55 3.93 -26.32
C PRO A 29 -0.43 5.06 -25.29
N VAL A 30 -0.34 6.29 -25.76
CA VAL A 30 -0.41 7.48 -24.89
C VAL A 30 -1.82 7.55 -24.31
N PRO A 31 -1.99 7.69 -22.98
CA PRO A 31 -3.31 7.78 -22.38
C PRO A 31 -4.03 9.03 -22.88
N THR A 32 -5.35 8.95 -23.00
CA THR A 32 -6.16 10.13 -23.30
C THR A 32 -6.29 11.02 -22.06
N ARG A 33 -6.69 12.28 -22.27
CA ARG A 33 -7.01 13.22 -21.19
C ARG A 33 -8.08 12.65 -20.27
N GLU A 34 -9.16 12.13 -20.87
CA GLU A 34 -10.28 11.52 -20.15
C GLU A 34 -9.82 10.34 -19.28
N GLN A 35 -9.01 9.43 -19.83
CA GLN A 35 -8.45 8.30 -19.09
C GLN A 35 -7.58 8.76 -17.91
N SER A 36 -6.77 9.80 -18.12
CA SER A 36 -5.89 10.34 -17.07
C SER A 36 -6.71 10.95 -15.93
N VAL A 37 -7.80 11.65 -16.25
CA VAL A 37 -8.72 12.22 -15.26
C VAL A 37 -9.49 11.13 -14.53
N GLU A 38 -9.99 10.12 -15.24
CA GLU A 38 -10.71 8.99 -14.64
C GLU A 38 -9.82 8.23 -13.64
N GLU A 39 -8.59 7.89 -14.04
CA GLU A 39 -7.63 7.22 -13.16
C GLU A 39 -7.28 8.09 -11.95
N GLY A 40 -7.04 9.38 -12.17
CA GLY A 40 -6.80 10.34 -11.10
C GLY A 40 -7.96 10.42 -10.10
N MET A 41 -9.20 10.41 -10.57
CA MET A 41 -10.39 10.39 -9.72
C MET A 41 -10.47 9.10 -8.90
N LEU A 42 -10.20 7.93 -9.49
CA LEU A 42 -10.19 6.65 -8.78
C LEU A 42 -9.14 6.64 -7.65
N LEU A 43 -7.93 7.15 -7.92
CA LEU A 43 -6.85 7.24 -6.93
C LEU A 43 -7.18 8.21 -5.81
N ALA A 44 -7.69 9.40 -6.14
CA ALA A 44 -8.10 10.40 -5.17
C ALA A 44 -9.25 9.89 -4.28
N GLU A 45 -10.22 9.19 -4.86
CA GLU A 45 -11.33 8.59 -4.13
C GLU A 45 -10.86 7.48 -3.20
N TYR A 46 -9.95 6.62 -3.66
CA TYR A 46 -9.33 5.60 -2.82
C TYR A 46 -8.58 6.22 -1.64
N ALA A 47 -7.73 7.23 -1.90
CA ALA A 47 -6.95 7.91 -0.87
C ALA A 47 -7.86 8.58 0.17
N THR A 48 -8.89 9.28 -0.30
CA THR A 48 -9.87 9.93 0.58
C THR A 48 -10.64 8.90 1.41
N ARG A 49 -11.06 7.79 0.81
CA ARG A 49 -11.74 6.70 1.54
C ARG A 49 -10.85 6.12 2.64
N MET A 50 -9.57 5.90 2.37
CA MET A 50 -8.62 5.41 3.38
C MET A 50 -8.40 6.41 4.51
N ALA A 51 -8.30 7.70 4.20
CA ALA A 51 -8.19 8.74 5.21
C ALA A 51 -9.45 8.84 6.08
N VAL A 52 -10.64 8.81 5.48
CA VAL A 52 -11.92 8.81 6.21
C VAL A 52 -12.06 7.58 7.09
N LYS A 53 -11.71 6.39 6.59
CA LYS A 53 -11.70 5.14 7.37
C LYS A 53 -10.87 5.30 8.64
N ASN A 54 -9.62 5.78 8.50
CA ASN A 54 -8.73 6.01 9.64
C ASN A 54 -9.31 7.04 10.61
N HIS A 55 -9.87 8.14 10.08
CA HIS A 55 -10.49 9.17 10.89
C HIS A 55 -11.69 8.66 11.70
N ILE A 56 -12.56 7.84 11.10
CA ILE A 56 -13.68 7.19 11.80
C ILE A 56 -13.17 6.26 12.91
N MET A 57 -12.15 5.43 12.63
CA MET A 57 -11.60 4.52 13.64
C MET A 57 -11.05 5.29 14.85
N VAL A 58 -10.32 6.38 14.63
CA VAL A 58 -9.79 7.22 15.70
C VAL A 58 -10.92 7.89 16.47
N ASP A 59 -11.83 8.58 15.78
CA ASP A 59 -12.91 9.36 16.43
C ASP A 59 -13.87 8.48 17.26
N VAL A 60 -14.27 7.32 16.73
CA VAL A 60 -15.25 6.44 17.38
C VAL A 60 -14.61 5.54 18.44
N ILE A 61 -13.44 4.94 18.16
CA ILE A 61 -12.86 3.93 19.06
C ILE A 61 -11.90 4.55 20.06
N GLN A 62 -11.00 5.41 19.58
CA GLN A 62 -9.96 5.97 20.43
C GLN A 62 -10.52 7.09 21.30
N ASP A 63 -11.33 7.97 20.72
CA ASP A 63 -11.87 9.14 21.41
C ASP A 63 -13.27 8.90 22.00
N GLY A 64 -13.94 7.80 21.61
CA GLY A 64 -15.19 7.34 22.20
C GLY A 64 -16.41 8.19 21.80
N HIS A 65 -16.34 8.92 20.68
CA HIS A 65 -17.45 9.69 20.18
C HIS A 65 -18.51 8.82 19.48
N ASP A 66 -19.77 9.25 19.53
CA ASP A 66 -20.82 8.67 18.70
C ASP A 66 -20.58 9.01 17.22
N TYR A 67 -20.87 8.06 16.33
CA TYR A 67 -20.71 8.27 14.89
C TYR A 67 -21.69 9.32 14.35
N GLU A 68 -21.14 10.42 13.82
CA GLU A 68 -21.91 11.52 13.22
C GLU A 68 -21.49 11.73 11.74
N PRO A 69 -22.33 11.37 10.75
CA PRO A 69 -21.95 11.43 9.33
C PRO A 69 -21.45 12.79 8.85
N SER A 70 -22.04 13.89 9.37
CA SER A 70 -21.72 15.27 9.00
C SER A 70 -20.27 15.67 9.31
N ARG A 71 -19.67 15.13 10.37
CA ARG A 71 -18.26 15.38 10.72
C ARG A 71 -17.33 14.77 9.70
N HIS A 72 -17.62 13.55 9.30
CA HIS A 72 -16.78 12.80 8.38
C HIS A 72 -16.95 13.26 6.92
N THR A 73 -18.10 13.81 6.54
CA THR A 73 -18.27 14.45 5.22
C THR A 73 -17.50 15.76 5.12
N ALA A 74 -17.40 16.53 6.21
CA ALA A 74 -16.57 17.73 6.24
C ALA A 74 -15.08 17.39 6.06
N GLU A 75 -14.59 16.34 6.72
CA GLU A 75 -13.22 15.83 6.56
C GLU A 75 -12.95 15.33 5.13
N ALA A 76 -13.86 14.51 4.57
CA ALA A 76 -13.76 14.04 3.19
C ALA A 76 -13.70 15.21 2.19
N ALA A 77 -14.54 16.24 2.39
CA ALA A 77 -14.54 17.43 1.55
C ALA A 77 -13.22 18.21 1.67
N ALA A 78 -12.66 18.33 2.88
CA ALA A 78 -11.38 18.99 3.10
C ALA A 78 -10.24 18.28 2.35
N ILE A 79 -10.18 16.95 2.41
CA ILE A 79 -9.18 16.14 1.70
C ILE A 79 -9.32 16.31 0.18
N LEU A 80 -10.54 16.21 -0.37
CA LEU A 80 -10.76 16.40 -1.81
C LEU A 80 -10.38 17.81 -2.28
N ARG A 81 -10.64 18.85 -1.47
CA ARG A 81 -10.22 20.22 -1.77
C ARG A 81 -8.71 20.38 -1.72
N LEU A 82 -8.02 19.72 -0.77
CA LEU A 82 -6.57 19.69 -0.72
C LEU A 82 -5.99 19.06 -1.99
N LEU A 83 -6.45 17.87 -2.36
CA LEU A 83 -6.03 17.19 -3.60
C LEU A 83 -6.30 18.07 -4.83
N ALA A 84 -7.46 18.74 -4.89
CA ALA A 84 -7.75 19.67 -5.97
C ALA A 84 -6.80 20.87 -6.03
N ALA A 85 -6.39 21.40 -4.88
CA ALA A 85 -5.40 22.48 -4.82
C ALA A 85 -4.03 21.99 -5.32
N GLU A 86 -3.57 20.83 -4.87
CA GLU A 86 -2.31 20.21 -5.32
C GLU A 86 -2.30 19.96 -6.84
N GLN A 87 -3.42 19.49 -7.42
CA GLN A 87 -3.53 19.33 -8.87
C GLN A 87 -3.50 20.67 -9.62
N GLY A 88 -4.09 21.72 -9.03
CA GLY A 88 -3.98 23.09 -9.57
C GLY A 88 -2.55 23.62 -9.55
N GLU A 89 -1.81 23.41 -8.47
CA GLU A 89 -0.39 23.77 -8.37
C GLU A 89 0.48 22.96 -9.33
N ALA A 90 0.19 21.68 -9.50
CA ALA A 90 0.86 20.84 -10.49
C ALA A 90 0.62 21.35 -11.92
N ALA A 91 -0.61 21.72 -12.27
CA ALA A 91 -0.92 22.32 -13.55
C ALA A 91 -0.16 23.64 -13.78
N GLY A 92 -0.07 24.50 -12.75
CA GLY A 92 0.70 25.74 -12.82
C GLY A 92 2.19 25.50 -13.10
N ARG A 93 2.81 24.55 -12.41
CA ARG A 93 4.22 24.17 -12.66
C ARG A 93 4.43 23.64 -14.08
N ILE A 94 3.52 22.82 -14.59
CA ILE A 94 3.61 22.30 -15.96
C ILE A 94 3.47 23.43 -16.99
N ASP A 95 2.69 24.47 -16.70
CA ASP A 95 2.56 25.62 -17.59
C ASP A 95 3.87 26.44 -17.68
N GLU A 96 4.58 26.59 -16.57
CA GLU A 96 5.93 27.17 -16.54
C GLU A 96 6.93 26.32 -17.37
N GLU A 97 6.88 24.99 -17.21
CA GLU A 97 7.69 24.04 -17.98
C GLU A 97 7.38 24.12 -19.49
N LEU A 98 6.10 24.23 -19.86
CA LEU A 98 5.66 24.42 -21.25
C LEU A 98 6.24 25.68 -21.86
N SER A 99 6.15 26.81 -21.15
CA SER A 99 6.68 28.09 -21.64
C SER A 99 8.19 28.05 -21.90
N THR A 100 8.90 27.20 -21.17
CA THR A 100 10.34 26.98 -21.33
C THR A 100 10.63 26.03 -22.49
N ALA A 101 9.89 24.92 -22.59
CA ALA A 101 10.13 23.87 -23.58
C ALA A 101 9.77 24.27 -25.02
N GLU A 102 8.78 25.15 -25.20
CA GLU A 102 8.31 25.58 -26.53
C GLU A 102 9.44 26.21 -27.36
N GLY A 103 9.71 25.63 -28.53
CA GLY A 103 10.77 26.10 -29.43
C GLY A 103 12.20 25.70 -29.02
N LEU A 104 12.39 24.98 -27.92
CA LEU A 104 13.68 24.39 -27.55
C LEU A 104 13.90 23.05 -28.29
N GLY A 105 14.66 23.10 -29.38
CA GLY A 105 15.14 21.90 -30.07
C GLY A 105 16.37 21.27 -29.42
N GLY A 106 16.72 20.06 -29.86
CA GLY A 106 17.91 19.32 -29.42
C GLY A 106 17.64 18.32 -28.30
N ASP A 107 18.70 17.68 -27.82
CA ASP A 107 18.61 16.60 -26.85
C ASP A 107 18.52 17.12 -25.40
N ALA A 108 17.68 16.49 -24.58
CA ALA A 108 17.60 16.75 -23.15
C ALA A 108 18.91 16.37 -22.44
N GLN A 109 19.41 17.26 -21.59
CA GLN A 109 20.64 17.05 -20.81
C GLN A 109 20.36 16.48 -19.41
N HIS A 110 19.13 16.62 -18.90
CA HIS A 110 18.68 16.04 -17.63
C HIS A 110 17.16 15.75 -17.64
N PRO A 111 16.61 14.99 -16.66
CA PRO A 111 15.22 14.50 -16.70
C PRO A 111 14.09 15.54 -16.71
N HIS A 112 14.41 16.81 -16.45
CA HIS A 112 13.45 17.93 -16.42
C HIS A 112 13.85 19.02 -17.42
N ASP A 113 14.75 18.71 -18.36
CA ASP A 113 15.14 19.57 -19.47
C ASP A 113 14.19 19.30 -20.65
N TYR A 114 12.93 19.67 -20.45
CA TYR A 114 11.87 19.43 -21.42
C TYR A 114 12.14 20.19 -22.73
N ARG A 115 11.83 19.54 -23.84
CA ARG A 115 12.08 20.04 -25.20
C ARG A 115 10.78 20.19 -25.98
N ASP A 116 10.89 20.73 -27.19
CA ASP A 116 9.75 20.91 -28.10
C ASP A 116 8.98 19.60 -28.36
N VAL A 117 9.69 18.46 -28.37
CA VAL A 117 9.08 17.12 -28.51
C VAL A 117 8.17 16.72 -27.34
N ASP A 118 8.36 17.30 -26.15
CA ASP A 118 7.59 17.01 -24.94
C ASP A 118 6.33 17.86 -24.82
N VAL A 119 6.21 18.95 -25.59
CA VAL A 119 5.14 19.95 -25.48
C VAL A 119 3.75 19.32 -25.55
N VAL A 120 3.55 18.33 -26.43
CA VAL A 120 2.26 17.62 -26.55
C VAL A 120 1.93 16.85 -25.27
N ASN A 121 2.90 16.18 -24.67
CA ASN A 121 2.72 15.42 -23.43
C ASN A 121 2.50 16.35 -22.24
N LEU A 122 3.26 17.44 -22.14
CA LEU A 122 3.11 18.44 -21.09
C LEU A 122 1.73 19.12 -21.16
N ARG A 123 1.24 19.46 -22.36
CA ARG A 123 -0.14 19.99 -22.53
C ARG A 123 -1.19 19.01 -22.05
N LEU A 124 -1.07 17.73 -22.42
CA LEU A 124 -1.95 16.69 -21.93
C LEU A 124 -1.95 16.61 -20.40
N ARG A 125 -0.77 16.61 -19.77
CA ARG A 125 -0.64 16.53 -18.30
C ARG A 125 -1.26 17.74 -17.60
N ARG A 126 -0.98 18.96 -18.07
CA ARG A 126 -1.55 20.20 -17.53
C ARG A 126 -3.07 20.18 -17.62
N ASP A 127 -3.59 19.83 -18.79
CA ASP A 127 -5.03 19.82 -19.05
C ASP A 127 -5.73 18.75 -18.18
N SER A 128 -5.15 17.56 -18.05
CA SER A 128 -5.65 16.50 -17.17
C SER A 128 -5.63 16.92 -15.69
N ALA A 129 -4.54 17.55 -15.21
CA ALA A 129 -4.45 18.04 -13.84
C ALA A 129 -5.48 19.14 -13.55
N THR A 130 -5.73 20.03 -14.52
CA THR A 130 -6.73 21.09 -14.41
C THR A 130 -8.15 20.54 -14.33
N ASP A 131 -8.47 19.55 -15.17
CA ASP A 131 -9.78 18.88 -15.17
C ASP A 131 -9.99 18.07 -13.90
N LEU A 132 -8.97 17.33 -13.48
CA LEU A 132 -9.01 16.56 -12.23
C LEU A 132 -9.23 17.49 -11.03
N ALA A 133 -8.51 18.62 -10.95
CA ALA A 133 -8.74 19.61 -9.91
C ALA A 133 -10.20 20.12 -9.91
N THR A 134 -10.78 20.33 -11.09
CA THR A 134 -12.18 20.78 -11.22
C THR A 134 -13.16 19.71 -10.78
N ALA A 135 -12.96 18.45 -11.21
CA ALA A 135 -13.80 17.32 -10.83
C ALA A 135 -13.74 17.05 -9.31
N LEU A 136 -12.55 17.14 -8.70
CA LEU A 136 -12.38 16.99 -7.25
C LEU A 136 -13.10 18.08 -6.46
N ARG A 137 -13.06 19.35 -6.92
CA ARG A 137 -13.84 20.43 -6.29
C ARG A 137 -15.34 20.16 -6.39
N ALA A 138 -15.82 19.79 -7.57
CA ALA A 138 -17.23 19.47 -7.78
C ALA A 138 -17.70 18.33 -6.84
N LYS A 139 -16.91 17.27 -6.70
CA LYS A 139 -17.17 16.18 -5.75
C LYS A 139 -17.16 16.66 -4.30
N SER A 140 -16.22 17.54 -3.94
CA SER A 140 -16.11 18.10 -2.58
C SER A 140 -17.27 19.01 -2.17
N ASP A 141 -18.03 19.50 -3.15
CA ASP A 141 -19.21 20.35 -2.93
C ASP A 141 -20.53 19.56 -3.02
N SER A 142 -20.48 18.27 -3.38
CA SER A 142 -21.65 17.39 -3.47
C SER A 142 -21.85 16.60 -2.17
N GLU A 143 -22.84 17.00 -1.39
CA GLU A 143 -23.19 16.31 -0.13
C GLU A 143 -23.55 14.83 -0.37
N GLU A 144 -24.29 14.51 -1.43
CA GLU A 144 -24.66 13.14 -1.78
C GLU A 144 -23.43 12.27 -2.05
N GLU A 145 -22.48 12.78 -2.84
CA GLU A 145 -21.26 12.03 -3.16
C GLU A 145 -20.34 11.87 -1.95
N LEU A 146 -20.25 12.89 -1.11
CA LEU A 146 -19.50 12.84 0.15
C LEU A 146 -20.09 11.81 1.11
N LEU A 147 -21.42 11.79 1.28
CA LEU A 147 -22.10 10.79 2.11
C LEU A 147 -21.85 9.37 1.59
N ALA A 148 -21.92 9.16 0.28
CA ALA A 148 -21.63 7.85 -0.33
C ALA A 148 -20.16 7.43 -0.14
N LEU A 149 -19.21 8.38 -0.16
CA LEU A 149 -17.80 8.12 0.10
C LEU A 149 -17.54 7.78 1.58
N VAL A 150 -18.13 8.55 2.49
CA VAL A 150 -18.02 8.33 3.94
C VAL A 150 -18.64 7.00 4.35
N GLU A 151 -19.81 6.64 3.81
CA GLU A 151 -20.44 5.35 4.09
C GLU A 151 -19.58 4.16 3.63
N ARG A 152 -18.83 4.32 2.52
CA ARG A 152 -17.85 3.32 2.10
C ARG A 152 -16.67 3.24 3.08
N GLY A 153 -16.11 4.38 3.48
CA GLY A 153 -15.04 4.42 4.49
C GLY A 153 -15.48 3.84 5.84
N ARG A 154 -16.73 4.08 6.25
CA ARG A 154 -17.34 3.51 7.46
C ARG A 154 -17.42 2.00 7.40
N ARG A 155 -17.89 1.43 6.27
CA ARG A 155 -17.92 -0.02 6.07
C ARG A 155 -16.52 -0.63 6.14
N ASP A 156 -15.56 -0.03 5.44
CA ASP A 156 -14.17 -0.49 5.48
C ASP A 156 -13.60 -0.46 6.92
N ALA A 157 -13.95 0.55 7.72
CA ALA A 157 -13.52 0.68 9.11
C ALA A 157 -14.10 -0.46 9.96
N TRP A 158 -15.40 -0.74 9.85
CA TRP A 158 -16.04 -1.83 10.58
C TRP A 158 -15.51 -3.20 10.18
N ASP A 159 -15.25 -3.42 8.89
CA ASP A 159 -14.66 -4.66 8.41
C ASP A 159 -13.25 -4.87 8.99
N GLU A 160 -12.42 -3.82 9.04
CA GLU A 160 -11.08 -3.87 9.63
C GLU A 160 -11.10 -4.11 11.15
N ILE A 161 -12.02 -3.47 11.86
CA ILE A 161 -12.24 -3.69 13.30
C ILE A 161 -12.66 -5.14 13.56
N GLY A 162 -13.60 -5.66 12.77
CA GLY A 162 -14.06 -7.04 12.85
C GLY A 162 -12.90 -8.03 12.68
N GLN A 163 -12.11 -7.86 11.63
CA GLN A 163 -10.92 -8.68 11.36
C GLN A 163 -9.90 -8.60 12.49
N THR A 164 -9.71 -7.42 13.08
CA THR A 164 -8.77 -7.22 14.19
C THR A 164 -9.24 -7.92 15.46
N ILE A 165 -10.55 -7.87 15.77
CA ILE A 165 -11.15 -8.58 16.91
C ILE A 165 -11.04 -10.09 16.70
N GLU A 166 -11.39 -10.60 15.52
CA GLU A 166 -11.27 -12.02 15.17
C GLU A 166 -9.82 -12.51 15.35
N ALA A 167 -8.85 -11.81 14.78
CA ALA A 167 -7.44 -12.15 14.92
C ALA A 167 -6.96 -12.12 16.38
N GLY A 168 -7.43 -11.15 17.17
CA GLY A 168 -7.14 -11.06 18.60
C GLY A 168 -7.72 -12.22 19.40
N LEU A 169 -8.97 -12.62 19.13
CA LEU A 169 -9.63 -13.75 19.76
C LEU A 169 -8.96 -15.09 19.39
N ASP A 170 -8.60 -15.28 18.13
CA ASP A 170 -7.87 -16.46 17.67
C ASP A 170 -6.51 -16.58 18.36
N ALA A 171 -5.75 -15.49 18.44
CA ALA A 171 -4.48 -15.45 19.15
C ALA A 171 -4.65 -15.77 20.65
N PHE A 172 -5.66 -15.18 21.30
CA PHE A 172 -5.97 -15.44 22.70
C PHE A 172 -6.34 -16.92 22.93
N SER A 173 -7.16 -17.50 22.05
CA SER A 173 -7.56 -18.91 22.12
C SER A 173 -6.37 -19.86 21.98
N GLY A 174 -5.43 -19.56 21.09
CA GLY A 174 -4.20 -20.33 20.91
C GLY A 174 -3.28 -20.25 22.13
N VAL A 175 -3.16 -19.06 22.75
CA VAL A 175 -2.40 -18.87 23.99
C VAL A 175 -3.02 -19.65 25.15
N GLU A 176 -4.35 -19.61 25.31
CA GLU A 176 -5.02 -20.34 26.39
C GLU A 176 -4.95 -21.86 26.18
N ALA A 177 -5.03 -22.34 24.94
CA ALA A 177 -4.82 -23.74 24.59
C ALA A 177 -3.39 -24.21 24.93
N LEU A 178 -2.37 -23.44 24.54
CA LEU A 178 -0.97 -23.73 24.86
C LEU A 178 -0.70 -23.71 26.37
N LYS A 179 -1.34 -22.81 27.11
CA LYS A 179 -1.24 -22.72 28.58
C LYS A 179 -1.94 -23.89 29.26
N ALA A 180 -3.11 -24.29 28.80
CA ALA A 180 -3.83 -25.47 29.30
C ALA A 180 -3.03 -26.76 29.06
N ASP A 181 -2.42 -26.90 27.87
CA ASP A 181 -1.54 -28.00 27.53
C ASP A 181 -0.27 -28.01 28.40
N TYR A 182 0.35 -26.84 28.60
CA TYR A 182 1.49 -26.68 29.50
C TYR A 182 1.15 -27.10 30.94
N GLU A 183 0.05 -26.60 31.53
CA GLU A 183 -0.32 -26.97 32.90
C GLU A 183 -0.67 -28.45 33.04
N ARG A 184 -1.30 -29.06 32.03
CA ARG A 184 -1.56 -30.50 32.01
C ARG A 184 -0.28 -31.33 31.98
N GLU A 185 0.71 -30.90 31.21
CA GLU A 185 1.97 -31.64 31.02
C GLU A 185 3.04 -31.31 32.08
N ARG A 186 2.91 -30.17 32.75
CA ARG A 186 3.87 -29.66 33.74
C ARG A 186 4.23 -30.69 34.82
N PRO A 187 3.31 -31.46 35.43
CA PRO A 187 3.66 -32.47 36.43
C PRO A 187 4.56 -33.59 35.87
N ALA A 188 4.32 -34.02 34.64
CA ALA A 188 5.11 -35.06 33.98
C ALA A 188 6.51 -34.54 33.61
N ARG A 189 6.60 -33.30 33.08
CA ARG A 189 7.87 -32.66 32.77
C ARG A 189 8.71 -32.37 34.02
N LEU A 190 8.09 -31.92 35.12
CA LEU A 190 8.78 -31.70 36.39
C LEU A 190 9.32 -33.02 36.96
N LYS A 191 8.58 -34.13 36.86
CA LYS A 191 9.10 -35.46 37.22
C LYS A 191 10.32 -35.83 36.38
N LEU A 192 10.27 -35.64 35.06
CA LEU A 192 11.40 -35.89 34.17
C LEU A 192 12.63 -35.02 34.52
N LEU A 193 12.42 -33.72 34.77
CA LEU A 193 13.49 -32.81 35.20
C LEU A 193 14.13 -33.28 36.50
N ILE A 194 13.33 -33.63 37.52
CA ILE A 194 13.86 -34.05 38.83
C ILE A 194 14.56 -35.41 38.74
N TRP A 195 13.97 -36.37 38.02
CA TRP A 195 14.39 -37.77 38.07
C TRP A 195 15.49 -38.10 37.06
N ARG A 196 15.55 -37.38 35.94
CA ARG A 196 16.56 -37.59 34.91
C ARG A 196 17.63 -36.52 35.00
N ASP A 197 17.23 -35.27 34.76
CA ASP A 197 18.20 -34.21 34.51
C ASP A 197 18.91 -33.75 35.80
N LEU A 198 18.16 -33.54 36.89
CA LEU A 198 18.74 -33.15 38.19
C LEU A 198 19.42 -34.32 38.91
N ALA A 199 18.95 -35.55 38.71
CA ALA A 199 19.61 -36.74 39.23
C ALA A 199 20.97 -36.94 38.56
N GLN A 200 21.05 -36.80 37.24
CA GLN A 200 22.28 -36.84 36.46
C GLN A 200 23.24 -35.71 36.88
N LEU A 201 22.75 -34.48 37.02
CA LEU A 201 23.55 -33.35 37.53
C LEU A 201 24.11 -33.57 38.94
N ARG A 202 23.36 -34.27 39.80
CA ARG A 202 23.84 -34.66 41.13
C ARG A 202 24.94 -35.69 41.02
N GLU A 203 24.78 -36.71 40.18
CA GLU A 203 25.80 -37.72 39.92
C GLU A 203 27.10 -37.10 39.38
N GLU A 204 27.00 -36.18 38.42
CA GLU A 204 28.11 -35.40 37.86
C GLU A 204 28.81 -34.51 38.91
N ARG A 205 28.10 -34.04 39.95
CA ARG A 205 28.66 -33.21 41.03
C ARG A 205 29.14 -33.97 42.26
N THR A 206 28.62 -35.17 42.51
CA THR A 206 29.01 -36.00 43.67
C THR A 206 30.02 -37.09 43.30
N GLY A 207 30.40 -37.18 42.01
CA GLY A 207 31.50 -38.01 41.55
C GLY A 207 32.84 -37.57 42.12
N TYR A 208 33.23 -38.21 43.23
CA TYR A 208 34.50 -38.92 43.31
C TYR A 208 34.41 -40.19 42.46
#